data_AF-K1YAX8-F1
#
_entry.id   AF-K1YAX8-F1
#
_cell.length_a   1.000
_cell.length_b   1.000
_cell.length_c   1.000
_cell.angle_alpha   90.00
_cell.angle_beta   90.00
_cell.angle_gamma   90.00
#
_symmetry.space_group_name_H-M   'P 1'
#
loop_
_entity.id
_entity.type
_entity.pdbx_description
1 polymer ?
#
loop_
_entity_poly.entity_id
_entity_poly.type
_entity_poly.pdbx_seq_one_letter_code
_entity_poly.pdbx_strand_id
1 'polypeptide(L)'
;MAVARRWLSLSPGTLAAKQQNISRYFAFDVDKRRSAGIINHDGRQLFVVKGGFEALQPMVTAVGLTDSSERDLPLQGQLADSETAMRQMAAQGLRVIAVAFRPLAAEETEDG
;
A
#
# COMPACT_ATOMS: atom_id res chain seq x y z
N MET A 1 10.12 2.36 9.34
CA MET A 1 10.60 0.97 9.53
C MET A 1 11.08 0.43 8.19
N ALA A 2 12.32 -0.06 8.07
CA ALA A 2 12.83 -0.65 6.82
C ALA A 2 12.22 -2.03 6.59
N VAL A 3 11.62 -2.26 5.42
CA VAL A 3 10.92 -3.50 5.05
C VAL A 3 11.81 -4.73 5.35
N ALA A 4 13.07 -4.74 4.93
CA ALA A 4 14.00 -5.84 5.19
C ALA A 4 14.14 -6.25 6.67
N ARG A 5 14.08 -5.30 7.62
CA ARG A 5 14.16 -5.61 9.06
C ARG A 5 12.89 -6.31 9.56
N ARG A 6 11.73 -5.92 9.03
CA ARG A 6 10.46 -6.60 9.34
C ARG A 6 10.49 -8.04 8.84
N TRP A 7 11.14 -8.29 7.70
CA TRP A 7 11.23 -9.63 7.11
C TRP A 7 12.01 -10.60 7.99
N LEU A 8 13.11 -10.13 8.60
CA LEU A 8 13.90 -10.93 9.53
C LEU A 8 13.11 -11.32 10.80
N SER A 9 12.04 -10.58 11.12
CA SER A 9 11.17 -10.88 12.27
C SER A 9 10.02 -11.84 11.97
N LEU A 10 9.80 -12.22 10.70
CA LEU A 10 8.70 -13.11 10.32
C LEU A 10 9.15 -14.57 10.35
N SER A 11 8.28 -15.47 10.80
CA SER A 11 8.54 -16.91 10.78
C SER A 11 8.70 -17.43 9.35
N PRO A 12 9.59 -18.41 9.11
CA PRO A 12 9.71 -19.09 7.82
C PRO A 12 8.34 -19.57 7.31
N GLY A 13 8.06 -19.40 6.01
CA GLY A 13 6.80 -19.82 5.38
C GLY A 13 5.65 -18.80 5.41
N THR A 14 5.73 -17.76 6.26
CA THR A 14 4.68 -16.70 6.34
C THR A 14 4.43 -16.03 4.99
N LEU A 15 5.50 -15.80 4.21
CA LEU A 15 5.41 -15.15 2.89
C LEU A 15 4.74 -16.05 1.86
N ALA A 16 5.12 -17.33 1.80
CA ALA A 16 4.53 -18.29 0.89
C ALA A 16 3.03 -18.42 1.15
N ALA A 17 2.62 -18.45 2.42
CA ALA A 17 1.22 -18.45 2.82
C ALA A 17 0.50 -17.16 2.39
N LYS A 18 1.10 -15.98 2.57
CA LYS A 18 0.52 -14.70 2.12
C LYS A 18 0.42 -14.61 0.60
N GLN A 19 1.35 -15.24 -0.14
CA GLN A 19 1.37 -15.21 -1.60
C GLN A 19 0.23 -16.03 -2.22
N GLN A 20 -0.23 -17.08 -1.54
CA GLN A 20 -1.41 -17.85 -1.94
C GLN A 20 -2.71 -17.03 -1.92
N ASN A 21 -2.72 -15.88 -1.26
CA ASN A 21 -3.90 -15.02 -1.17
C ASN A 21 -3.97 -13.98 -2.29
N ILE A 22 -3.04 -13.98 -3.26
CA ILE A 22 -3.06 -13.04 -4.38
C ILE A 22 -3.91 -13.64 -5.50
N SER A 23 -5.07 -13.05 -5.78
CA SER A 23 -5.97 -13.50 -6.85
C SER A 23 -5.57 -12.94 -8.21
N ARG A 24 -5.03 -11.71 -8.25
CA ARG A 24 -4.55 -11.09 -9.49
C ARG A 24 -3.32 -10.24 -9.24
N TYR A 25 -2.39 -10.25 -10.20
CA TYR A 25 -1.19 -9.43 -10.18
C TYR A 25 -1.13 -8.52 -11.41
N PHE A 26 -0.84 -7.24 -11.17
CA PHE A 26 -0.56 -6.25 -12.21
C PHE A 26 0.92 -5.90 -12.13
N ALA A 27 1.66 -6.24 -13.19
CA ALA A 27 3.09 -5.96 -13.29
C ALA A 27 3.39 -4.47 -13.17
N PHE A 28 4.65 -4.15 -12.86
CA PHE A 28 5.08 -2.76 -12.77
C PHE A 28 4.99 -2.09 -14.14
N ASP A 29 4.25 -1.00 -14.18
CA ASP A 29 4.07 -0.15 -15.35
C ASP A 29 5.00 1.05 -15.23
N VAL A 30 5.89 1.24 -16.20
CA VAL A 30 6.94 2.28 -16.17
C VAL A 30 6.31 3.67 -16.26
N ASP A 31 5.27 3.84 -17.07
CA ASP A 31 4.59 5.12 -17.26
C ASP A 31 3.79 5.50 -16.01
N LYS A 32 3.09 4.52 -15.41
CA LYS A 32 2.32 4.72 -14.18
C LYS A 32 3.17 4.70 -12.92
N ARG A 33 4.44 4.26 -13.00
CA ARG A 33 5.41 4.12 -11.91
C ARG A 33 4.89 3.34 -10.70
N ARG A 34 4.08 2.31 -10.95
CA ARG A 34 3.44 1.48 -9.91
C ARG A 34 3.12 0.06 -10.37
N SER A 35 2.97 -0.85 -9.42
CA SER A 35 2.38 -2.18 -9.60
C SER A 35 1.23 -2.37 -8.63
N ALA A 36 0.36 -3.33 -8.91
CA ALA A 36 -0.80 -3.60 -8.08
C ALA A 36 -1.12 -5.09 -7.99
N GLY A 37 -2.05 -5.43 -7.13
CA GLY A 37 -2.63 -6.77 -7.05
C GLY A 37 -3.98 -6.74 -6.37
N ILE A 38 -4.75 -7.80 -6.57
CA ILE A 38 -5.95 -8.09 -5.81
C ILE A 38 -5.62 -9.22 -4.85
N ILE A 39 -5.93 -9.03 -3.58
CA ILE A 39 -5.67 -10.01 -2.52
C ILE A 39 -6.94 -10.33 -1.74
N ASN A 40 -7.02 -11.56 -1.25
CA ASN A 40 -8.00 -11.99 -0.26
C ASN A 40 -7.42 -11.80 1.14
N HIS A 41 -7.98 -10.89 1.93
CA HIS A 41 -7.61 -10.67 3.32
C HIS A 41 -8.86 -10.67 4.19
N ASP A 42 -8.90 -11.59 5.16
CA ASP A 42 -9.98 -11.71 6.15
C ASP A 42 -11.38 -11.80 5.52
N GLY A 43 -11.48 -12.60 4.44
CA GLY A 43 -12.71 -12.81 3.69
C GLY A 43 -13.11 -11.65 2.77
N ARG A 44 -12.29 -10.60 2.65
CA ARG A 44 -12.52 -9.44 1.77
C ARG A 44 -11.49 -9.37 0.65
N GLN A 45 -11.93 -8.96 -0.53
CA GLN A 45 -11.04 -8.62 -1.61
C GLN A 45 -10.54 -7.19 -1.45
N LEU A 46 -9.22 -7.01 -1.52
CA LEU A 46 -8.57 -5.71 -1.49
C LEU A 46 -7.81 -5.49 -2.78
N PHE A 47 -8.03 -4.35 -3.43
CA PHE A 47 -7.11 -3.84 -4.44
C PHE A 47 -5.97 -3.10 -3.72
N VAL A 48 -4.74 -3.56 -3.92
CA VAL A 48 -3.54 -3.02 -3.29
C VAL A 48 -2.60 -2.52 -4.37
N VAL A 49 -2.07 -1.30 -4.19
CA VAL A 49 -1.13 -0.67 -5.11
C VAL A 49 0.14 -0.25 -4.37
N LYS A 50 1.28 -0.42 -5.01
CA LYS A 50 2.58 0.06 -4.52
C LYS A 50 3.33 0.84 -5.60
N GLY A 51 4.00 1.92 -5.21
CA GLY A 51 4.72 2.77 -6.16
C GLY A 51 5.47 3.92 -5.49
N GLY A 52 5.92 4.87 -6.30
CA GLY A 52 6.42 6.16 -5.79
C GLY A 52 5.30 6.94 -5.09
N PHE A 53 5.66 7.74 -4.08
CA PHE A 53 4.67 8.52 -3.33
C PHE A 53 3.85 9.43 -4.26
N GLU A 54 4.53 10.12 -5.18
CA GLU A 54 3.95 11.05 -6.13
C GLU A 54 3.00 10.36 -7.12
N ALA A 55 3.27 9.09 -7.43
CA ALA A 55 2.42 8.30 -8.33
C ALA A 55 1.13 7.82 -7.67
N LEU A 56 1.10 7.73 -6.34
CA LEU A 56 -0.05 7.26 -5.57
C LEU A 56 -0.84 8.41 -4.96
N GLN A 57 -0.18 9.50 -4.55
CA GLN A 57 -0.80 10.67 -3.91
C GLN A 57 -2.12 11.14 -4.56
N PRO A 58 -2.23 11.32 -5.90
CA PRO A 58 -3.48 11.79 -6.51
C PRO A 58 -4.64 10.77 -6.45
N MET A 59 -4.36 9.51 -6.10
CA MET A 59 -5.36 8.44 -5.99
C MET A 59 -5.84 8.22 -4.55
N VAL A 60 -5.19 8.85 -3.56
CA VAL A 60 -5.44 8.61 -2.14
C VAL A 60 -6.56 9.51 -1.65
N THR A 61 -7.56 8.91 -1.01
CA THR A 61 -8.71 9.61 -0.41
C THR A 61 -8.67 9.63 1.13
N ALA A 62 -7.79 8.83 1.75
CA ALA A 62 -7.57 8.75 3.20
C ALA A 62 -6.18 8.18 3.50
N VAL A 63 -5.57 8.60 4.61
CA VAL A 63 -4.31 8.04 5.14
C VAL A 63 -4.58 7.43 6.51
N GLY A 64 -3.88 6.33 6.83
CA GLY A 64 -4.02 5.61 8.10
C GLY A 64 -4.83 4.31 8.00
N LEU A 65 -4.59 3.42 8.96
CA LEU A 65 -5.43 2.24 9.18
C LEU A 65 -6.70 2.72 9.89
N THR A 66 -7.84 2.19 9.49
CA THR A 66 -9.19 2.57 9.92
C THR A 66 -9.44 2.33 11.41
N ASP A 67 -8.78 3.07 12.29
CA ASP A 67 -9.12 3.24 13.70
C ASP A 67 -8.96 4.73 14.04
N SER A 68 -9.99 5.47 13.63
CA SER A 68 -10.64 6.64 14.24
C SER A 68 -9.89 7.76 14.98
N SER A 69 -8.65 7.64 15.43
CA SER A 69 -7.98 8.65 16.27
C SER A 69 -7.02 9.58 15.52
N GLU A 70 -6.68 9.30 14.25
CA GLU A 70 -5.85 10.20 13.42
C GLU A 70 -6.68 11.04 12.42
N ARG A 71 -8.02 11.04 12.53
CA ARG A 71 -8.93 11.73 11.60
C ARG A 71 -9.11 13.23 11.84
N ASP A 72 -8.37 13.83 12.77
CA ASP A 72 -8.53 15.27 13.07
C ASP A 72 -7.86 16.18 12.04
N LEU A 73 -6.89 15.66 11.26
CA LEU A 73 -6.25 16.41 10.20
C LEU A 73 -6.98 16.24 8.87
N PRO A 74 -7.20 17.32 8.08
CA PRO A 74 -7.64 17.20 6.71
C PRO A 74 -6.70 16.31 5.89
N LEU A 75 -7.21 15.60 4.87
CA LEU A 75 -6.42 14.73 3.99
C LEU A 75 -5.15 15.42 3.47
N GLN A 76 -5.23 16.71 3.13
CA GLN A 76 -4.08 17.48 2.67
C GLN A 76 -2.96 17.56 3.72
N GLY A 77 -3.31 17.72 5.00
CA GLY A 77 -2.36 17.69 6.10
C GLY A 77 -1.72 16.31 6.26
N GLN A 78 -2.53 15.25 6.23
CA GLN A 78 -2.04 13.87 6.32
C GLN A 78 -1.09 13.51 5.16
N LEU A 79 -1.38 14.00 3.94
CA LEU A 79 -0.51 13.83 2.78
C LEU A 79 0.80 14.62 2.93
N ALA A 80 0.75 15.84 3.49
CA ALA A 80 1.94 16.64 3.75
C ALA A 80 2.85 16.00 4.82
N ASP A 81 2.27 15.41 5.87
CA ASP A 81 3.01 14.66 6.88
C ASP A 81 3.65 13.41 6.29
N SER A 82 2.91 12.68 5.44
CA SER A 82 3.41 11.52 4.72
C SER A 82 4.57 11.89 3.78
N GLU A 83 4.47 13.03 3.09
CA GLU A 83 5.53 13.56 2.22
C GLU A 83 6.77 13.93 3.05
N THR A 84 6.58 14.56 4.20
CA THR A 84 7.67 14.92 5.11
C THR A 84 8.41 13.67 5.61
N ALA A 85 7.68 12.65 6.05
CA ALA A 85 8.27 11.38 6.46
C ALA A 85 9.01 10.68 5.30
N MET A 86 8.44 10.71 4.10
CA MET A 86 9.07 10.18 2.89
C MET A 86 10.39 10.91 2.59
N ARG A 87 10.41 12.25 2.61
CA ARG A 87 11.62 13.05 2.39
C ARG A 87 12.69 12.79 3.44
N GLN A 88 12.32 12.66 4.70
CA GLN A 88 13.26 12.32 5.79
C GLN A 88 13.91 10.95 5.57
N MET A 89 13.13 9.94 5.20
CA MET A 89 13.65 8.61 4.88
C MET A 89 14.56 8.65 3.64
N ALA A 90 14.16 9.38 2.60
CA ALA A 90 14.95 9.53 1.39
C ALA A 90 16.29 10.24 1.67
N ALA A 91 16.31 11.25 2.53
CA ALA A 91 17.53 11.94 2.96
C ALA A 91 18.52 11.03 3.70
N GLN A 92 18.04 9.93 4.29
CA GLN A 92 18.86 8.88 4.89
C GLN A 92 19.36 7.83 3.87
N GLY A 93 19.15 8.07 2.57
CA GLY A 93 19.49 7.14 1.49
C GLY A 93 18.55 5.95 1.36
N LEU A 94 17.37 5.98 2.01
CA LEU A 94 16.40 4.90 1.92
C LEU A 94 15.54 5.06 0.67
N ARG A 95 15.35 3.96 -0.07
CA ARG A 95 14.32 3.91 -1.10
C ARG A 95 12.95 3.75 -0.45
N VAL A 96 12.11 4.77 -0.58
CA VAL A 96 10.74 4.78 -0.05
C VAL A 96 9.78 4.25 -1.10
N ILE A 97 8.82 3.43 -0.67
CA ILE A 97 7.73 2.92 -1.50
C ILE A 97 6.44 3.23 -0.75
N ALA A 98 5.52 3.93 -1.41
CA ALA A 98 4.18 4.15 -0.90
C ALA A 98 3.31 2.93 -1.20
N VAL A 99 2.40 2.62 -0.29
CA VAL A 99 1.43 1.53 -0.42
C VAL A 99 0.05 2.09 -0.08
N ALA A 100 -0.93 1.79 -0.91
CA ALA A 100 -2.33 2.11 -0.66
C ALA A 100 -3.20 0.91 -0.97
N PHE A 101 -4.38 0.85 -0.36
CA PHE A 101 -5.36 -0.19 -0.64
C PHE A 101 -6.78 0.37 -0.61
N ARG A 102 -7.69 -0.33 -1.28
CA ARG A 102 -9.13 -0.16 -1.10
C ARG A 102 -9.83 -1.53 -1.07
N PRO A 103 -10.92 -1.68 -0.30
CA PRO A 103 -11.83 -2.80 -0.50
C PRO A 103 -12.43 -2.77 -1.91
N LEU A 104 -12.61 -3.94 -2.50
CA LEU A 104 -13.42 -4.13 -3.70
C LEU A 104 -14.85 -4.48 -3.30
N ALA A 105 -15.83 -3.91 -4.00
CA ALA A 105 -17.21 -4.35 -3.88
C ALA A 105 -17.39 -5.71 -4.57
N ALA A 106 -18.38 -6.49 -4.14
CA ALA A 106 -18.64 -7.83 -4.71
C ALA A 106 -18.88 -7.79 -6.23
N GLU A 107 -19.47 -6.71 -6.73
CA GLU A 107 -19.79 -6.48 -8.14
C GLU A 107 -18.54 -6.21 -8.99
N GLU A 108 -17.47 -5.67 -8.41
CA GLU A 108 -16.20 -5.40 -9.11
C GLU A 108 -15.34 -6.66 -9.28
N THR A 109 -15.80 -7.79 -8.74
CA THR A 109 -15.06 -9.05 -8.68
C THR A 109 -15.36 -9.99 -9.85
N GLU A 110 -16.45 -9.78 -10.57
CA GLU A 110 -16.95 -10.69 -11.61
C GLU A 110 -16.45 -10.35 -13.03
N ASP A 111 -16.09 -9.09 -13.28
CA ASP A 111 -15.53 -8.65 -14.56
C ASP A 111 -14.00 -8.56 -14.49
N GLY A 112 -13.31 -9.69 -14.71
CA GLY A 112 -11.86 -9.77 -14.53
C GLY A 112 -11.10 -10.72 -15.44
#